data_AF-A0A174GIT7-F1
#
_entry.id   AF-A0A174GIT7-F1
#
_cell.length_a   1.000
_cell.length_b   1.000
_cell.length_c   1.000
_cell.angle_alpha   90.00
_cell.angle_beta   90.00
_cell.angle_gamma   90.00
#
_symmetry.space_group_name_H-M   'P 1'
#
loop_
_entity.id
_entity.type
_entity.pdbx_description
1 polymer ?
#
loop_
_entity_poly.entity_id
_entity_poly.type
_entity_poly.pdbx_seq_one_letter_code
_entity_poly.pdbx_strand_id
1 'polypeptide(L)'
;MKKENIIDIITDEDGRKIVVITDIRFKGKRNIDWEDVENYLKEYVGKCYEVVETADQVFIGNDFPEELKGSEDTKRLCGANAKTKANATQKIPTLLKCATNKRWQENFKGKHKVDAKYGWYRFTTRFALPVYSSDLKEVERFNIYRIEMLIRHAADGNLYLYDMVNIKKETSTPLRQ
;
A
#
# COMPACT_ATOMS: atom_id res chain seq x y z
N MET A 1 0.30 -27.65 -1.26
CA MET A 1 1.30 -26.72 -1.86
C MET A 1 0.58 -25.71 -2.72
N LYS A 2 0.48 -24.45 -2.29
CA LYS A 2 -0.04 -23.38 -3.17
C LYS A 2 1.07 -23.00 -4.15
N LYS A 3 0.84 -23.27 -5.43
CA LYS A 3 1.65 -22.77 -6.54
C LYS A 3 1.39 -21.28 -6.68
N GLU A 4 2.26 -20.42 -6.17
CA GLU A 4 2.19 -18.99 -6.49
C GLU A 4 3.61 -18.43 -6.66
N ASN A 5 4.14 -18.55 -7.87
CA ASN A 5 5.20 -17.70 -8.42
C ASN A 5 4.75 -17.26 -9.82
N ILE A 6 3.54 -16.68 -9.90
CA ILE A 6 3.15 -15.89 -11.07
C ILE A 6 3.69 -14.49 -10.78
N ILE A 7 4.45 -13.94 -11.71
CA ILE A 7 5.32 -12.78 -11.52
C ILE A 7 4.53 -11.59 -10.93
N ASP A 8 4.69 -11.33 -9.63
CA ASP A 8 4.05 -10.24 -8.90
C ASP A 8 4.78 -8.90 -9.06
N ILE A 9 5.95 -8.88 -9.70
CA ILE A 9 6.79 -7.69 -9.83
C ILE A 9 7.25 -7.58 -11.27
N ILE A 10 6.87 -6.49 -11.93
CA ILE A 10 7.42 -6.08 -13.22
C ILE A 10 8.36 -4.89 -13.01
N THR A 11 9.13 -4.56 -14.04
CA THR A 11 10.06 -3.43 -14.00
C THR A 11 9.74 -2.52 -15.19
N ASP A 12 9.72 -1.20 -14.98
CA ASP A 12 9.57 -0.23 -16.07
C ASP A 12 10.90 0.01 -16.81
N GLU A 13 10.85 0.88 -17.82
CA GLU A 13 12.01 1.27 -18.63
C GLU A 13 13.16 1.90 -17.81
N ASP A 14 12.83 2.51 -16.66
CA ASP A 14 13.79 3.13 -15.74
C ASP A 14 14.35 2.14 -14.70
N GLY A 15 14.02 0.85 -14.79
CA GLY A 15 14.45 -0.13 -13.79
C GLY A 15 13.64 -0.10 -12.48
N ARG A 16 12.53 0.63 -12.41
CA ARG A 16 11.72 0.75 -11.19
C ARG A 16 10.71 -0.39 -11.10
N LYS A 17 10.64 -1.00 -9.92
CA LYS A 17 9.73 -2.10 -9.62
C LYS A 17 8.28 -1.63 -9.54
N ILE A 18 7.37 -2.41 -10.11
CA ILE A 18 5.91 -2.23 -10.04
C ILE A 18 5.31 -3.56 -9.60
N VAL A 19 4.59 -3.53 -8.47
CA VAL A 19 3.91 -4.71 -7.94
C VAL A 19 2.58 -4.91 -8.68
N VAL A 20 2.36 -6.08 -9.28
CA VAL A 20 1.15 -6.41 -10.01
C VAL A 20 0.12 -7.02 -9.08
N ILE A 21 -1.07 -6.44 -9.03
CA ILE A 21 -2.23 -7.01 -8.33
C ILE A 21 -3.08 -7.69 -9.40
N THR A 22 -3.10 -9.02 -9.44
CA THR A 22 -3.80 -9.76 -10.50
C THR A 22 -5.31 -9.76 -10.33
N ASP A 23 -5.79 -9.73 -9.09
CA ASP A 23 -7.20 -9.90 -8.76
C ASP A 23 -7.73 -8.75 -7.89
N ILE A 24 -8.92 -8.27 -8.24
CA ILE A 24 -9.65 -7.28 -7.43
C ILE A 24 -10.51 -8.03 -6.42
N ARG A 25 -10.04 -8.08 -5.17
CA ARG A 25 -10.81 -8.62 -4.04
C ARG A 25 -11.89 -7.66 -3.57
N PHE A 26 -11.53 -6.39 -3.35
CA PHE A 26 -12.46 -5.38 -2.85
C PHE A 26 -13.14 -4.67 -4.03
N LYS A 27 -14.32 -5.17 -4.42
CA LYS A 27 -14.99 -4.83 -5.69
C LYS A 27 -15.96 -3.64 -5.64
N GLY A 28 -16.20 -3.05 -4.47
CA GLY A 28 -17.15 -1.94 -4.29
C GLY A 28 -16.93 -0.80 -5.29
N LYS A 29 -17.97 -0.48 -6.09
CA LYS A 29 -17.90 0.57 -7.13
C LYS A 29 -18.03 1.99 -6.57
N ARG A 30 -18.89 2.19 -5.57
CA ARG A 30 -19.16 3.50 -4.94
C ARG A 30 -18.54 3.60 -3.55
N ASN A 31 -18.73 2.58 -2.72
CA ASN A 31 -18.17 2.49 -1.38
C ASN A 31 -17.45 1.14 -1.20
N ILE A 32 -16.33 1.17 -0.49
CA ILE A 32 -15.61 0.00 -0.03
C ILE A 32 -16.12 -0.36 1.36
N ASP A 33 -16.36 -1.65 1.59
CA ASP A 33 -16.57 -2.17 2.93
C ASP A 33 -15.23 -2.25 3.63
N TRP A 34 -14.92 -1.23 4.43
CA TRP A 34 -13.66 -1.15 5.15
C TRP A 34 -13.58 -2.11 6.34
N GLU A 35 -14.71 -2.65 6.80
CA GLU A 35 -14.72 -3.70 7.82
C GLU A 35 -14.21 -5.02 7.24
N ASP A 36 -14.58 -5.35 6.00
CA ASP A 36 -14.00 -6.48 5.26
C ASP A 36 -12.48 -6.29 5.02
N VAL A 37 -12.05 -5.06 4.68
CA VAL A 37 -10.62 -4.74 4.54
C VAL A 37 -9.88 -4.91 5.87
N GLU A 38 -10.41 -4.41 6.98
CA GLU A 38 -9.82 -4.57 8.31
C GLU A 38 -9.68 -6.05 8.68
N ASN A 39 -10.75 -6.83 8.49
CA ASN A 39 -10.74 -8.25 8.81
C ASN A 39 -9.72 -9.02 7.97
N TYR A 40 -9.56 -8.66 6.70
CA TYR A 40 -8.51 -9.20 5.84
C TYR A 40 -7.10 -8.86 6.35
N LEU A 41 -6.88 -7.61 6.80
CA LEU A 41 -5.58 -7.15 7.29
C LEU A 41 -5.10 -7.87 8.55
N LYS A 42 -6.01 -8.45 9.34
CA LYS A 42 -5.66 -9.28 10.52
C LYS A 42 -4.76 -10.47 10.15
N GLU A 43 -4.80 -10.95 8.91
CA GLU A 43 -3.89 -12.01 8.43
C GLU A 43 -2.41 -11.58 8.41
N TYR A 44 -2.12 -10.28 8.37
CA TYR A 44 -0.75 -9.77 8.34
C TYR A 44 -0.20 -9.43 9.73
N VAL A 45 -1.06 -9.31 10.73
CA VAL A 45 -0.72 -8.87 12.08
C VAL A 45 0.34 -9.80 12.71
N GLY A 46 1.33 -9.20 13.35
CA GLY A 46 2.47 -9.89 13.98
C GLY A 46 3.57 -10.32 13.00
N LYS A 47 3.41 -10.09 11.69
CA LYS A 47 4.45 -10.40 10.69
C LYS A 47 5.41 -9.24 10.51
N CYS A 48 6.61 -9.56 10.02
CA CYS A 48 7.66 -8.61 9.69
C CYS A 48 8.11 -8.80 8.23
N TYR A 49 8.35 -7.69 7.54
CA TYR A 49 8.80 -7.67 6.16
C TYR A 49 9.97 -6.71 5.99
N GLU A 50 10.94 -7.11 5.19
CA GLU A 50 12.11 -6.31 4.87
C GLU A 50 11.85 -5.38 3.68
N VAL A 51 12.27 -4.12 3.80
CA VAL A 51 12.44 -3.21 2.66
C VAL A 51 13.83 -3.45 2.06
N VAL A 52 13.91 -4.04 0.87
CA VAL A 52 15.19 -4.51 0.29
C VAL A 52 16.19 -3.38 0.01
N GLU A 53 15.72 -2.18 -0.33
CA GLU A 53 16.61 -1.05 -0.63
C GLU A 53 17.40 -0.60 0.62
N THR A 54 16.81 -0.70 1.80
CA THR A 54 17.37 -0.12 3.03
C THR A 54 17.64 -1.15 4.13
N ALA A 55 17.30 -2.42 3.90
CA ALA A 55 17.31 -3.52 4.88
C ALA A 55 16.45 -3.27 6.15
N ASP A 56 15.56 -2.27 6.11
CA ASP A 56 14.67 -1.95 7.23
C ASP A 56 13.66 -3.09 7.45
N GLN A 57 13.53 -3.55 8.69
CA GLN A 57 12.54 -4.53 9.12
C GLN A 57 11.27 -3.81 9.58
N VAL A 58 10.16 -3.99 8.85
CA VAL A 58 8.88 -3.34 9.11
C VAL A 58 7.86 -4.36 9.61
N PHE A 59 7.37 -4.14 10.82
CA PHE A 59 6.36 -4.95 11.48
C PHE A 59 4.94 -4.48 11.16
N ILE A 60 4.01 -5.43 11.16
CA ILE A 60 2.56 -5.15 11.12
C ILE A 60 2.02 -5.28 12.54
N GLY A 61 1.72 -4.13 13.15
CA GLY A 61 1.16 -4.05 14.51
C GLY A 61 -0.30 -4.52 14.58
N ASN A 62 -0.74 -4.87 15.79
CA ASN A 62 -2.14 -5.26 16.04
C ASN A 62 -3.13 -4.12 15.76
N ASP A 63 -2.68 -2.87 15.86
CA ASP A 63 -3.48 -1.66 15.63
C ASP A 63 -3.56 -1.27 14.15
N PHE A 64 -2.67 -1.79 13.29
CA PHE A 64 -2.62 -1.41 11.87
C PHE A 64 -3.96 -1.60 11.12
N PRO A 65 -4.70 -2.71 11.27
CA PRO A 65 -6.00 -2.87 10.61
C PRO A 65 -7.00 -1.76 10.95
N GLU A 66 -7.13 -1.44 12.24
CA GLU A 66 -8.04 -0.41 12.75
C GLU A 66 -7.57 0.99 12.32
N GLU A 67 -6.27 1.27 12.42
CA GLU A 67 -5.67 2.54 11.98
C GLU A 67 -5.89 2.79 10.49
N LEU A 68 -5.67 1.78 9.63
CA LEU A 68 -5.88 1.93 8.19
C LEU A 68 -7.35 2.19 7.86
N LYS A 69 -8.30 1.50 8.50
CA LYS A 69 -9.74 1.76 8.35
C LYS A 69 -10.11 3.16 8.83
N GLY A 70 -9.62 3.54 10.01
CA GLY A 70 -10.00 4.75 10.74
C GLY A 70 -9.28 6.03 10.32
N SER A 71 -8.27 5.95 9.46
CA SER A 71 -7.42 7.10 9.13
C SER A 71 -8.17 8.21 8.40
N GLU A 72 -7.78 9.45 8.67
CA GLU A 72 -8.33 10.63 7.98
C GLU A 72 -8.06 10.58 6.46
N ASP A 73 -6.98 9.93 6.03
CA ASP A 73 -6.73 9.65 4.62
C ASP A 73 -7.81 8.73 4.06
N THR A 74 -8.02 7.56 4.69
CA THR A 74 -9.01 6.57 4.28
C THR A 74 -10.43 7.12 4.24
N LYS A 75 -10.84 7.87 5.27
CA LYS A 75 -12.18 8.48 5.35
C LYS A 75 -12.47 9.49 4.24
N ARG A 76 -11.43 10.16 3.71
CA ARG A 76 -11.57 11.12 2.61
C ARG A 76 -11.58 10.45 1.24
N LEU A 77 -11.18 9.18 1.13
CA LEU A 77 -11.18 8.47 -0.14
C LEU A 77 -12.59 8.02 -0.51
N CYS A 78 -12.96 8.24 -1.78
CA CYS A 78 -14.20 7.75 -2.36
C CYS A 78 -13.96 7.11 -3.74
N GLY A 79 -14.92 6.29 -4.18
CA GLY A 79 -14.92 5.70 -5.52
C GLY A 79 -13.63 4.95 -5.87
N ALA A 80 -13.02 5.33 -6.99
CA ALA A 80 -11.85 4.64 -7.55
C ALA A 80 -10.62 4.67 -6.62
N ASN A 81 -10.39 5.75 -5.87
CA ASN A 81 -9.22 5.85 -5.00
C ASN A 81 -9.37 4.96 -3.76
N ALA A 82 -10.56 4.92 -3.15
CA ALA A 82 -10.86 4.00 -2.04
C ALA A 82 -10.66 2.54 -2.48
N LYS A 83 -11.21 2.18 -3.65
CA LYS A 83 -11.01 0.85 -4.24
C LYS A 83 -9.53 0.54 -4.47
N THR A 84 -8.77 1.51 -4.95
CA THR A 84 -7.35 1.34 -5.23
C THR A 84 -6.54 1.11 -3.95
N LYS A 85 -6.80 1.90 -2.89
CA LYS A 85 -6.20 1.71 -1.56
C LYS A 85 -6.50 0.33 -1.00
N ALA A 86 -7.78 -0.04 -0.99
CA ALA A 86 -8.23 -1.31 -0.46
C ALA A 86 -7.56 -2.49 -1.18
N ASN A 87 -7.48 -2.48 -2.52
CA ASN A 87 -6.85 -3.59 -3.24
C ASN A 87 -5.33 -3.60 -3.12
N ALA A 88 -4.68 -2.47 -2.84
CA ALA A 88 -3.24 -2.43 -2.55
C ALA A 88 -2.87 -3.22 -1.28
N THR A 89 -3.77 -3.32 -0.30
CA THR A 89 -3.51 -4.05 0.95
C THR A 89 -3.20 -5.53 0.72
N GLN A 90 -3.71 -6.11 -0.37
CA GLN A 90 -3.49 -7.52 -0.76
C GLN A 90 -2.01 -7.87 -0.99
N LYS A 91 -1.17 -6.86 -1.27
CA LYS A 91 0.24 -7.06 -1.61
C LYS A 91 1.18 -6.33 -0.65
N ILE A 92 0.76 -6.01 0.58
CA ILE A 92 1.60 -5.37 1.61
C ILE A 92 3.03 -5.96 1.69
N PRO A 93 3.23 -7.29 1.75
CA PRO A 93 4.58 -7.87 1.82
C PRO A 93 5.46 -7.46 0.64
N THR A 94 4.92 -7.59 -0.58
CA THR A 94 5.63 -7.29 -1.83
C THR A 94 5.82 -5.78 -2.01
N LEU A 95 4.84 -4.97 -1.60
CA LEU A 95 4.89 -3.52 -1.63
C LEU A 95 5.99 -2.98 -0.72
N LEU A 96 6.11 -3.50 0.52
CA LEU A 96 7.20 -3.17 1.44
C LEU A 96 8.56 -3.61 0.88
N LYS A 97 8.64 -4.85 0.37
CA LYS A 97 9.86 -5.37 -0.26
C LYS A 97 10.38 -4.50 -1.40
N CYS A 98 9.48 -3.92 -2.20
CA CYS A 98 9.80 -3.06 -3.33
C CYS A 98 9.81 -1.57 -2.98
N ALA A 99 9.59 -1.20 -1.72
CA ALA A 99 9.54 0.20 -1.33
C ALA A 99 10.93 0.84 -1.42
N THR A 100 10.95 2.12 -1.80
CA THR A 100 12.16 2.90 -2.05
C THR A 100 12.00 4.31 -1.48
N ASN A 101 13.01 5.18 -1.60
CA ASN A 101 12.91 6.61 -1.27
C ASN A 101 12.45 6.84 0.17
N LYS A 102 13.18 6.24 1.12
CA LYS A 102 13.00 6.44 2.56
C LYS A 102 13.20 7.90 2.92
N ARG A 103 12.16 8.55 3.45
CA ARG A 103 12.20 9.95 3.90
C ARG A 103 11.74 10.05 5.34
N TRP A 104 12.57 10.64 6.19
CA TRP A 104 12.21 10.93 7.58
C TRP A 104 11.35 12.18 7.69
N GLN A 105 10.41 12.19 8.63
CA GLN A 105 9.60 13.35 9.01
C GLN A 105 9.49 13.43 10.53
N GLU A 106 9.68 14.63 11.05
CA GLU A 106 9.53 14.90 12.47
C GLU A 106 8.08 14.72 12.92
N ASN A 107 7.90 14.31 14.17
CA ASN A 107 6.58 14.15 14.75
C ASN A 107 6.03 15.51 15.24
N PHE A 108 5.37 16.25 14.36
CA PHE A 108 4.80 17.57 14.68
C PHE A 108 3.53 17.52 15.53
N LYS A 109 2.93 16.35 15.78
CA LYS A 109 1.68 16.21 16.54
C LYS A 109 1.93 15.68 17.94
N GLY A 110 1.63 16.49 18.95
CA GLY A 110 1.79 16.14 20.36
C GLY A 110 1.02 14.89 20.83
N LYS A 111 0.06 14.37 20.04
CA LYS A 111 -0.74 13.18 20.37
C LYS A 111 -0.02 11.83 20.16
N HIS A 112 1.14 11.80 19.50
CA HIS A 112 1.87 10.56 19.17
C HIS A 112 3.26 10.48 19.83
N LYS A 113 3.45 11.13 20.99
CA LYS A 113 4.76 11.20 21.66
C LYS A 113 5.32 9.84 22.07
N VAL A 114 4.45 8.85 22.32
CA VAL A 114 4.85 7.48 22.65
C VAL A 114 4.90 6.60 21.39
N ASP A 115 3.88 6.68 20.54
CA ASP A 115 3.74 5.79 19.39
C ASP A 115 4.78 6.05 18.30
N ALA A 116 5.13 7.32 18.03
CA ALA A 116 6.13 7.69 17.04
C ALA A 116 7.25 8.49 17.71
N LYS A 117 7.82 7.92 18.78
CA LYS A 117 8.86 8.56 19.61
C LYS A 117 10.04 9.07 18.77
N TYR A 118 10.45 8.31 17.76
CA TYR A 118 11.59 8.64 16.91
C TYR A 118 11.17 9.20 15.53
N GLY A 119 9.91 9.60 15.41
CA GLY A 119 9.34 10.18 14.20
C GLY A 119 8.76 9.16 13.23
N TRP A 120 8.66 9.61 11.98
CA TRP A 120 7.98 8.89 10.91
C TRP A 120 8.90 8.70 9.72
N TYR A 121 8.73 7.60 9.01
CA TYR A 121 9.33 7.38 7.71
C TYR A 121 8.25 7.21 6.65
N ARG A 122 8.54 7.68 5.44
CA ARG A 122 7.75 7.40 4.25
C ARG A 122 8.60 6.64 3.27
N PHE A 123 8.09 5.50 2.81
CA PHE A 123 8.65 4.78 1.67
C PHE A 123 7.70 4.88 0.50
N THR A 124 8.24 5.04 -0.69
CA THR A 124 7.48 5.09 -1.93
C THR A 124 7.46 3.69 -2.56
N THR A 125 6.30 3.24 -2.99
CA THR A 125 6.16 2.01 -3.77
C THR A 125 5.15 2.20 -4.89
N ARG A 126 5.19 1.33 -5.90
CA ARG A 126 4.35 1.41 -7.09
C ARG A 126 3.66 0.08 -7.34
N PHE A 127 2.43 0.15 -7.82
CA PHE A 127 1.66 -1.03 -8.15
C PHE A 127 0.73 -0.83 -9.35
N ALA A 128 0.46 -1.93 -10.05
CA ALA A 128 -0.44 -2.01 -11.17
C ALA A 128 -1.76 -2.65 -10.72
N LEU A 129 -2.87 -1.99 -11.01
CA LEU A 129 -4.22 -2.50 -10.74
C LEU A 129 -4.98 -2.70 -12.07
N PRO A 130 -5.54 -3.90 -12.33
CA PRO A 130 -6.22 -4.21 -13.56
C PRO A 130 -7.53 -3.43 -13.67
N VAL A 131 -7.86 -3.07 -14.90
CA VAL A 131 -9.16 -2.55 -15.31
C VAL A 131 -9.79 -3.61 -16.18
N TYR A 132 -10.94 -4.12 -15.76
CA TYR A 132 -11.68 -5.12 -16.52
C TYR A 132 -12.67 -4.46 -17.45
N SER A 133 -12.84 -5.03 -18.65
CA SER A 133 -13.91 -4.65 -19.56
C SER A 133 -15.28 -4.91 -18.91
N SER A 134 -16.26 -4.07 -19.24
CA SER A 134 -17.63 -4.23 -18.71
C SER A 134 -18.29 -5.52 -19.17
N ASP A 135 -17.88 -6.05 -20.33
CA ASP A 135 -18.68 -7.02 -21.08
C ASP A 135 -18.08 -8.43 -21.06
N LEU A 136 -16.74 -8.56 -21.06
CA LEU A 136 -16.05 -9.85 -21.23
C LEU A 136 -15.35 -10.35 -19.96
N LYS A 137 -15.34 -9.57 -18.86
CA LYS A 137 -14.52 -9.85 -17.64
C LYS A 137 -13.03 -10.06 -17.97
N GLU A 138 -12.57 -9.55 -19.09
CA GLU A 138 -11.17 -9.58 -19.51
C GLU A 138 -10.44 -8.34 -19.01
N VAL A 139 -9.13 -8.47 -18.74
CA VAL A 139 -8.30 -7.33 -18.37
C VAL A 139 -8.06 -6.48 -19.61
N GLU A 140 -8.58 -5.25 -19.61
CA GLU A 140 -8.43 -4.28 -20.70
C GLU A 140 -7.06 -3.58 -20.64
N ARG A 141 -6.66 -3.19 -19.42
CA ARG A 141 -5.38 -2.51 -19.15
C ARG A 141 -5.02 -2.59 -17.67
N PHE A 142 -3.79 -2.17 -17.35
CA PHE A 142 -3.37 -1.89 -15.98
C PHE A 142 -3.21 -0.39 -15.78
N ASN A 143 -3.76 0.13 -14.68
CA ASN A 143 -3.42 1.47 -14.20
C ASN A 143 -2.28 1.35 -13.19
N ILE A 144 -1.22 2.12 -13.38
CA ILE A 144 -0.11 2.19 -12.42
C ILE A 144 -0.40 3.29 -11.39
N TYR A 145 -0.10 3.00 -10.14
CA TYR A 145 -0.26 3.91 -9.01
C TYR A 145 1.03 3.97 -8.21
N ARG A 146 1.34 5.17 -7.74
CA ARG A 146 2.29 5.40 -6.66
C ARG A 146 1.53 5.47 -5.33
N ILE A 147 2.11 4.91 -4.28
CA ILE A 147 1.61 4.98 -2.91
C ILE A 147 2.77 5.16 -1.93
N GLU A 148 2.49 5.77 -0.78
CA GLU A 148 3.46 5.92 0.30
C GLU A 148 3.10 5.03 1.49
N MET A 149 4.04 4.15 1.85
CA MET A 149 3.98 3.37 3.08
C MET A 149 4.42 4.28 4.22
N LEU A 150 3.49 4.65 5.11
CA LEU A 150 3.76 5.48 6.27
C LEU A 150 4.15 4.58 7.44
N ILE A 151 5.39 4.73 7.91
CA ILE A 151 6.00 3.89 8.92
C ILE A 151 6.24 4.72 10.18
N ARG A 152 5.75 4.24 11.32
CA ARG A 152 6.06 4.82 12.64
C ARG A 152 7.34 4.21 13.17
N HIS A 153 8.20 5.03 13.77
CA HIS A 153 9.36 4.54 14.53
C HIS A 153 9.03 4.64 16.03
N ALA A 154 8.68 3.50 16.61
CA ALA A 154 8.11 3.40 17.95
C ALA A 154 9.16 3.44 19.06
N ALA A 155 8.70 3.63 20.30
CA ALA A 155 9.60 3.80 21.45
C ALA A 155 10.49 2.59 21.76
N ASP A 156 10.07 1.39 21.33
CA ASP A 156 10.82 0.14 21.42
C ASP A 156 11.95 0.03 20.37
N GLY A 157 12.05 1.00 19.46
CA GLY A 157 13.04 1.04 18.37
C GLY A 157 12.61 0.30 17.10
N ASN A 158 11.40 -0.27 17.07
CA ASN A 158 10.90 -0.99 15.90
C ASN A 158 10.16 -0.05 14.93
N LEU A 159 10.15 -0.47 13.66
CA LEU A 159 9.41 0.18 12.59
C LEU A 159 8.07 -0.53 12.37
N TYR A 160 6.98 0.21 12.40
CA TYR A 160 5.63 -0.34 12.20
C TYR A 160 4.94 0.33 11.02
N LEU A 161 4.37 -0.48 10.12
CA LEU A 161 3.46 0.05 9.11
C LEU A 161 2.24 0.64 9.82
N TYR A 162 2.00 1.93 9.59
CA TYR A 162 0.94 2.69 10.24
C TYR A 162 -0.21 2.98 9.28
N ASP A 163 0.09 3.41 8.05
CA ASP A 163 -0.93 3.65 7.00
C ASP A 163 -0.32 3.51 5.60
N MET A 164 -1.17 3.47 4.58
CA MET A 164 -0.84 3.47 3.16
C MET A 164 -1.49 4.70 2.51
N VAL A 165 -0.73 5.77 2.32
CA VAL A 165 -1.26 7.11 2.03
C VAL A 165 -0.80 7.66 0.68
N ASN A 166 -1.32 8.83 0.29
CA ASN A 166 -0.89 9.58 -0.89
C ASN A 166 -0.93 8.76 -2.19
N ILE A 167 -1.99 7.98 -2.34
CA ILE A 167 -2.24 7.21 -3.57
C ILE A 167 -2.45 8.17 -4.73
N LYS A 168 -1.63 8.01 -5.76
CA LYS A 168 -1.70 8.81 -6.97
C LYS A 168 -1.60 7.90 -8.18
N LYS A 169 -2.58 7.99 -9.08
CA LYS A 169 -2.50 7.34 -10.39
C LYS A 169 -1.37 7.99 -11.18
N GLU A 170 -0.50 7.19 -11.75
CA GLU A 170 0.47 7.65 -12.74
C GLU A 170 -0.27 7.83 -14.06
N THR A 171 -0.37 9.07 -14.51
CA THR A 171 -0.92 9.39 -15.83
C THR A 171 0.12 9.08 -16.88
N SER A 172 -0.25 8.29 -17.88
CA SER A 172 0.52 8.23 -19.12
C SER A 172 0.66 9.66 -19.65
N THR A 173 1.89 10.11 -19.90
CA THR A 173 2.09 11.28 -20.76
C THR A 173 1.31 11.00 -22.04
N PRO A 174 0.41 11.89 -22.49
CA PRO A 174 -0.27 11.67 -23.77
C PRO A 174 0.80 11.48 -24.84
N LEU A 175 0.61 10.47 -25.69
CA LEU A 175 1.44 10.30 -26.89
C LEU A 175 1.48 11.65 -27.59
N ARG A 176 2.69 12.21 -27.78
CA ARG A 176 2.85 13.37 -28.65
C ARG A 176 2.23 12.97 -29.99
N GLN A 177 1.16 13.67 -30.38
CA GLN A 177 0.56 13.56 -31.70
C GLN A 177 1.54 14.03 -32.77
#